data_AF-A0A1I1AP18-F1
#
_entry.id   AF-A0A1I1AP18-F1
#
_cell.length_a   1.000
_cell.length_b   1.000
_cell.length_c   1.000
_cell.angle_alpha   90.00
_cell.angle_beta   90.00
_cell.angle_gamma   90.00
#
_symmetry.space_group_name_H-M   'P 1'
#
loop_
_entity.id
_entity.type
_entity.pdbx_description
1 polymer ?
#
loop_
_entity_poly.entity_id
_entity_poly.type
_entity_poly.pdbx_seq_one_letter_code
_entity_poly.pdbx_strand_id
1 'polypeptide(L)'
;MDAGVGKPAMATLRIYGLYDPKMRELVVELRHFLRVLAPKSVQATWTVSAVKSSEPGRQWFDATGDGGEELEALARDNAKVSGPVLAALAEATDQVIWGEFTGRFPTETDRDWIVIRAVDSSFYEVTTLDDTAIGKIRAAFKDVRSADEPFA
;
A
#
# COMPACT_ATOMS: atom_id res chain seq x y z
N MET A 1 31.37 2.81 -25.17
CA MET A 1 31.19 2.23 -23.82
C MET A 1 29.97 2.91 -23.25
N ASP A 2 28.80 2.32 -23.49
CA ASP A 2 27.54 2.88 -23.00
C ASP A 2 27.29 2.25 -21.64
N ALA A 3 27.53 3.02 -20.57
CA ALA A 3 27.13 2.62 -19.24
C ALA A 3 25.61 2.73 -19.19
N GLY A 4 24.93 1.62 -19.46
CA GLY A 4 23.50 1.51 -19.28
C GLY A 4 23.17 1.96 -17.86
N VAL A 5 22.57 3.15 -17.73
CA VAL A 5 22.02 3.63 -16.48
C VAL A 5 20.90 2.66 -16.14
N GLY A 6 21.22 1.66 -15.30
CA GLY A 6 20.25 0.71 -14.79
C GLY A 6 19.09 1.51 -14.19
N LYS A 7 17.86 1.22 -14.64
CA LYS A 7 16.66 1.77 -14.03
C LYS A 7 16.78 1.58 -12.51
N PRO A 8 16.61 2.62 -11.69
CA PRO A 8 16.79 2.46 -10.25
C PRO A 8 15.89 1.34 -9.75
N ALA A 9 16.46 0.42 -8.98
CA ALA A 9 15.70 -0.65 -8.37
C ALA A 9 14.71 -0.05 -7.37
N MET A 10 13.44 -0.45 -7.45
CA MET A 10 12.45 0.01 -6.47
C MET A 10 12.80 -0.56 -5.11
N ALA A 11 12.78 0.29 -4.08
CA ALA A 11 12.95 -0.19 -2.72
C ALA A 11 11.67 -0.90 -2.28
N THR A 12 11.82 -2.07 -1.66
CA THR A 12 10.71 -2.80 -1.04
C THR A 12 10.90 -2.81 0.47
N LEU A 13 9.90 -2.33 1.19
CA LEU A 13 9.85 -2.26 2.65
C LEU A 13 8.73 -3.14 3.16
N ARG A 14 8.98 -3.95 4.19
CA ARG A 14 7.94 -4.66 4.94
C ARG A 14 7.80 -4.03 6.31
N ILE A 15 6.58 -3.64 6.63
CA ILE A 15 6.18 -2.94 7.84
C ILE A 15 5.33 -3.91 8.66
N TYR A 16 5.91 -4.40 9.73
CA TYR A 16 5.22 -5.31 10.64
C TYR A 16 4.50 -4.48 11.70
N GLY A 17 3.18 -4.68 11.81
CA GLY A 17 2.42 -4.11 12.92
C GLY A 17 2.86 -4.76 14.24
N LEU A 18 2.88 -3.99 15.31
CA LEU A 18 2.82 -4.58 16.64
C LEU A 18 1.37 -5.03 16.84
N TYR A 19 1.17 -6.30 17.20
CA TYR A 19 -0.10 -6.73 17.77
C TYR A 19 -0.27 -6.03 19.11
N ASP A 20 -1.31 -5.19 19.25
CA ASP A 20 -1.69 -4.70 20.57
C ASP A 20 -2.70 -5.68 21.18
N PRO A 21 -2.32 -6.48 22.19
CA PRO A 21 -3.21 -7.46 22.80
C PRO A 21 -4.44 -6.84 23.49
N LYS A 22 -4.43 -5.52 23.78
CA LYS A 22 -5.58 -4.81 24.35
C LYS A 22 -6.57 -4.37 23.28
N MET A 23 -6.08 -4.02 22.09
CA MET A 23 -6.89 -3.60 20.94
C MET A 23 -7.25 -4.78 20.03
N ARG A 24 -6.57 -5.92 20.16
CA ARG A 24 -6.68 -7.11 19.28
C ARG A 24 -6.47 -6.79 17.79
N GLU A 25 -5.76 -5.72 17.48
CA GLU A 25 -5.53 -5.22 16.12
C GLU A 25 -4.02 -5.12 15.83
N LEU A 26 -3.67 -5.15 14.54
CA LEU A 26 -2.39 -4.61 14.10
C LEU A 26 -2.44 -3.10 14.28
N VAL A 27 -1.43 -2.53 14.95
CA VAL A 27 -1.36 -1.06 15.14
C VAL A 27 -1.10 -0.31 13.82
N VAL A 28 -0.89 -1.02 12.70
CA VAL A 28 -0.56 -0.46 11.38
C VAL A 28 -1.63 -0.85 10.36
N GLU A 29 -2.34 0.15 9.84
CA GLU A 29 -3.40 -0.01 8.85
C GLU A 29 -3.23 1.00 7.71
N LEU A 30 -3.95 0.82 6.60
CA LEU A 30 -3.87 1.67 5.40
C LEU A 30 -3.93 3.17 5.73
N ARG A 31 -4.84 3.58 6.62
CA ARG A 31 -4.99 4.98 7.08
C ARG A 31 -3.67 5.58 7.61
N HIS A 32 -2.86 4.77 8.29
CA HIS A 32 -1.58 5.24 8.84
C HIS A 32 -0.57 5.56 7.73
N PHE A 33 -0.50 4.74 6.67
CA PHE A 33 0.35 5.03 5.52
C PHE A 33 -0.11 6.29 4.79
N LEU A 34 -1.41 6.44 4.54
CA LEU A 34 -1.95 7.60 3.84
C LEU A 34 -1.65 8.90 4.60
N ARG A 35 -1.76 8.89 5.94
CA ARG A 35 -1.40 10.03 6.79
C ARG A 35 0.10 10.34 6.75
N VAL A 36 0.96 9.33 6.89
CA VAL A 36 2.43 9.50 6.85
C VAL A 36 2.88 10.07 5.51
N LEU A 37 2.28 9.62 4.41
CA LEU A 37 2.65 9.99 3.05
C LEU A 37 2.02 11.31 2.57
N ALA A 38 1.18 11.95 3.39
CA ALA A 38 0.61 13.25 3.07
C ALA A 38 1.72 14.32 2.88
N PRO A 39 1.51 15.33 2.01
CA PRO A 39 0.31 15.57 1.20
C PRO A 39 0.24 14.75 -0.10
N LYS A 40 1.32 14.06 -0.47
CA LYS A 40 1.42 13.33 -1.75
C LYS A 40 0.35 12.23 -1.89
N SER A 41 0.04 11.51 -0.81
CA SER A 41 -1.03 10.52 -0.79
C SER A 41 -2.40 11.10 -1.16
N VAL A 42 -2.68 12.34 -0.74
CA VAL A 42 -3.93 13.05 -1.04
C VAL A 42 -3.96 13.53 -2.49
N GLN A 43 -2.81 13.89 -3.04
CA GLN A 43 -2.68 14.38 -4.43
C GLN A 43 -2.68 13.25 -5.47
N ALA A 44 -2.35 12.03 -5.07
CA ALA A 44 -2.31 10.88 -5.94
C ALA A 44 -3.73 10.40 -6.33
N THR A 45 -3.82 9.79 -7.50
CA THR A 45 -4.92 8.89 -7.88
C THR A 45 -4.51 7.47 -7.52
N TRP A 46 -5.41 6.72 -6.92
CA TRP A 46 -5.15 5.38 -6.42
C TRP A 46 -5.93 4.35 -7.20
N THR A 47 -5.28 3.29 -7.63
CA THR A 47 -5.96 2.06 -8.08
C THR A 47 -6.07 1.12 -6.89
N VAL A 48 -7.27 0.64 -6.60
CA VAL A 48 -7.53 -0.37 -5.58
C VAL A 48 -7.68 -1.72 -6.27
N SER A 49 -6.92 -2.73 -5.87
CA SER A 49 -6.91 -4.04 -6.53
C SER A 49 -6.63 -5.18 -5.56
N ALA A 50 -6.98 -6.41 -5.95
CA ALA A 50 -6.60 -7.61 -5.24
C ALA A 50 -5.09 -7.86 -5.33
N VAL A 51 -4.51 -8.46 -4.28
CA VAL A 51 -3.14 -8.98 -4.29
C VAL A 51 -3.09 -10.20 -5.20
N LYS A 52 -2.18 -10.21 -6.18
CA LYS A 52 -2.03 -11.31 -7.13
C LYS A 52 -0.97 -12.28 -6.64
N SER A 53 -1.27 -13.58 -6.73
CA SER A 53 -0.28 -14.63 -6.56
C SER A 53 0.57 -14.81 -7.82
N SER A 54 1.76 -15.36 -7.63
CA SER A 54 2.55 -16.05 -8.65
C SER A 54 1.82 -17.23 -9.29
N GLU A 55 0.87 -17.85 -8.57
CA GLU A 55 -0.04 -18.85 -9.15
C GLU A 55 -1.15 -18.19 -10.00
N PRO A 56 -1.29 -18.56 -11.29
CA PRO A 56 -2.31 -17.98 -12.15
C PRO A 56 -3.73 -18.13 -11.60
N GLY A 57 -4.48 -17.02 -11.60
CA GLY A 57 -5.89 -17.00 -11.19
C GLY A 57 -6.12 -16.92 -9.67
N ARG A 58 -5.06 -16.89 -8.85
CA ARG A 58 -5.18 -16.62 -7.41
C ARG A 58 -4.98 -15.15 -7.11
N GLN A 59 -6.02 -14.54 -6.55
CA GLN A 59 -6.00 -13.17 -6.08
C GLN A 59 -6.83 -13.03 -4.81
N TRP A 60 -6.40 -12.16 -3.90
CA TRP A 60 -7.05 -11.95 -2.61
C TRP A 60 -7.29 -10.48 -2.37
N PHE A 61 -8.51 -10.15 -1.97
CA PHE A 61 -8.86 -8.90 -1.32
C PHE A 61 -9.77 -9.24 -0.16
N ASP A 62 -9.46 -8.74 1.02
CA ASP A 62 -10.23 -8.98 2.24
C ASP A 62 -9.98 -7.81 3.20
N ALA A 63 -11.05 -7.14 3.61
CA ALA A 63 -11.02 -6.00 4.50
C ALA A 63 -12.31 -5.97 5.33
N THR A 64 -12.22 -5.45 6.56
CA THR A 64 -13.31 -5.42 7.52
C THR A 64 -13.78 -3.99 7.81
N GLY A 65 -15.01 -3.86 8.33
CA GLY A 65 -15.67 -2.57 8.56
C GLY A 65 -16.32 -2.01 7.28
N ASP A 66 -17.16 -0.98 7.44
CA ASP A 66 -17.95 -0.40 6.34
C ASP A 66 -17.08 0.06 5.17
N GLY A 67 -15.94 0.71 5.47
CA GLY A 67 -14.99 1.10 4.44
C GLY A 67 -14.32 -0.09 3.75
N GLY A 68 -14.14 -1.21 4.47
CA GLY A 68 -13.59 -2.45 3.92
C GLY A 68 -14.48 -3.07 2.84
N GLU A 69 -15.79 -3.11 3.05
CA GLU A 69 -16.76 -3.61 2.06
C GLU A 69 -16.71 -2.77 0.77
N GLU A 70 -16.62 -1.45 0.89
CA GLU A 70 -16.50 -0.54 -0.24
C GLU A 70 -15.15 -0.71 -0.97
N LEU A 71 -14.05 -0.87 -0.22
CA LEU A 71 -12.73 -1.15 -0.81
C LEU A 71 -12.73 -2.47 -1.59
N GLU A 72 -13.38 -3.52 -1.08
CA GLU A 72 -13.50 -4.79 -1.78
C GLU A 72 -14.30 -4.64 -3.06
N ALA A 73 -15.40 -3.88 -3.04
CA ALA A 73 -16.17 -3.58 -4.24
C ALA A 73 -15.33 -2.86 -5.31
N LEU A 74 -14.51 -1.88 -4.91
CA LEU A 74 -13.59 -1.18 -5.82
C LEU A 74 -12.52 -2.11 -6.40
N ALA A 75 -12.01 -3.05 -5.60
CA ALA A 75 -10.96 -3.97 -6.00
C ALA A 75 -11.38 -4.93 -7.13
N ARG A 76 -12.67 -5.30 -7.20
CA ARG A 76 -13.20 -6.20 -8.24
C ARG A 76 -12.97 -5.69 -9.65
N ASP A 77 -13.06 -4.38 -9.84
CA ASP A 77 -12.92 -3.72 -11.14
C ASP A 77 -11.58 -2.99 -11.31
N ASN A 78 -10.65 -3.13 -10.36
CA ASN A 78 -9.43 -2.32 -10.28
C ASN A 78 -9.74 -0.82 -10.35
N ALA A 79 -10.74 -0.38 -9.60
CA ALA A 79 -11.27 0.97 -9.70
C ALA A 79 -10.23 2.02 -9.29
N LYS A 80 -10.32 3.19 -9.94
CA LYS A 80 -9.49 4.37 -9.62
C LYS A 80 -10.27 5.34 -8.75
N VAL A 81 -9.68 5.74 -7.63
CA VAL A 81 -10.25 6.72 -6.70
C VAL A 81 -9.25 7.84 -6.42
N SER A 82 -9.75 9.00 -5.98
CA SER A 82 -8.89 10.10 -5.57
C SER A 82 -8.28 9.83 -4.19
N GLY A 83 -7.16 10.47 -3.87
CA GLY A 83 -6.54 10.41 -2.54
C GLY A 83 -7.48 10.72 -1.38
N PRO A 84 -8.33 11.78 -1.43
CA PRO A 84 -9.32 12.04 -0.39
C PRO A 84 -10.36 10.93 -0.23
N VAL A 85 -10.82 10.33 -1.34
CA VAL A 85 -11.78 9.21 -1.30
C VAL A 85 -11.13 8.00 -0.66
N LEU A 86 -9.91 7.62 -1.07
CA LEU A 86 -9.20 6.49 -0.45
C LEU A 86 -8.93 6.73 1.04
N ALA A 87 -8.55 7.96 1.42
CA ALA A 87 -8.36 8.31 2.82
C ALA A 87 -9.64 8.14 3.63
N ALA A 88 -10.78 8.63 3.15
CA ALA A 88 -12.07 8.47 3.83
C ALA A 88 -12.45 6.99 4.00
N LEU A 89 -12.28 6.18 2.95
CA LEU A 89 -12.51 4.73 3.01
C LEU A 89 -11.60 4.07 4.05
N ALA A 90 -10.30 4.37 4.03
CA ALA A 90 -9.34 3.80 4.96
C ALA A 90 -9.61 4.19 6.43
N GLU A 91 -10.24 5.33 6.70
CA GLU A 91 -10.68 5.70 8.05
C GLU A 91 -11.91 4.91 8.51
N ALA A 92 -12.79 4.52 7.58
CA ALA A 92 -13.97 3.70 7.84
C ALA A 92 -13.69 2.17 7.76
N THR A 93 -12.48 1.78 7.37
CA THR A 93 -12.01 0.39 7.37
C THR A 93 -11.41 0.06 8.73
N ASP A 94 -11.85 -1.05 9.33
CA ASP A 94 -11.27 -1.56 10.57
C ASP A 94 -9.87 -2.13 10.30
N GLN A 95 -9.78 -3.06 9.33
CA GLN A 95 -8.54 -3.70 8.91
C GLN A 95 -8.54 -4.06 7.42
N VAL A 96 -7.38 -3.98 6.77
CA VAL A 96 -7.16 -4.64 5.47
C VAL A 96 -6.29 -5.89 5.70
N ILE A 97 -6.85 -7.07 5.44
CA ILE A 97 -6.16 -8.36 5.57
C ILE A 97 -5.38 -8.65 4.27
N TRP A 98 -6.05 -8.49 3.13
CA TRP A 98 -5.47 -8.57 1.79
C TRP A 98 -5.91 -7.38 0.95
N GLY A 99 -4.97 -6.71 0.28
CA GLY A 99 -5.31 -5.65 -0.67
C GLY A 99 -4.08 -4.95 -1.23
N GLU A 100 -4.20 -4.40 -2.42
CA GLU A 100 -3.16 -3.62 -3.11
C GLU A 100 -3.68 -2.23 -3.49
N PHE A 101 -2.86 -1.21 -3.23
CA PHE A 101 -3.16 0.19 -3.45
C PHE A 101 -2.01 0.83 -4.21
N THR A 102 -2.24 1.15 -5.49
CA THR A 102 -1.23 1.74 -6.38
C THR A 102 -1.49 3.22 -6.57
N GLY A 103 -0.60 4.07 -6.05
CA GLY A 103 -0.66 5.52 -6.20
C GLY A 103 0.07 5.99 -7.46
N ARG A 104 -0.57 6.87 -8.23
CA ARG A 104 0.02 7.58 -9.38
C ARG A 104 -0.29 9.07 -9.31
N PHE A 105 0.63 9.91 -9.76
CA PHE A 105 0.34 11.32 -9.95
C PHE A 105 -0.28 11.55 -11.34
N PRO A 106 -1.29 12.43 -11.47
CA PRO A 106 -1.93 12.72 -12.76
C PRO A 106 -0.96 13.17 -13.86
N THR A 107 0.18 13.79 -13.48
CA THR A 107 1.21 14.30 -14.38
C THR A 107 2.26 13.25 -14.78
N GLU A 108 2.28 12.09 -14.12
CA GLU A 108 3.25 11.01 -14.36
C GLU A 108 2.51 9.70 -14.63
N THR A 109 2.02 9.53 -15.86
CA THR A 109 1.15 8.39 -16.24
C THR A 109 1.91 7.08 -16.41
N ASP A 110 3.21 7.14 -16.66
CA ASP A 110 4.00 5.99 -17.11
C ASP A 110 4.70 5.26 -15.96
N ARG A 111 4.49 5.71 -14.72
CA ARG A 111 5.11 5.11 -13.54
C ARG A 111 4.21 5.17 -12.32
N ASP A 112 4.23 4.08 -11.57
CA ASP A 112 3.70 4.07 -10.22
C ASP A 112 4.59 4.93 -9.33
N TRP A 113 3.97 5.75 -8.48
CA TRP A 113 4.69 6.45 -7.42
C TRP A 113 4.97 5.49 -6.27
N ILE A 114 3.95 4.74 -5.86
CA ILE A 114 4.03 3.83 -4.72
C ILE A 114 3.00 2.71 -4.88
N VAL A 115 3.38 1.51 -4.45
CA VAL A 115 2.46 0.38 -4.25
C VAL A 115 2.47 0.07 -2.77
N ILE A 116 1.29 -0.02 -2.16
CA ILE A 116 1.09 -0.43 -0.77
C ILE A 116 0.27 -1.71 -0.80
N ARG A 117 0.72 -2.76 -0.10
CA ARG A 117 0.08 -4.06 -0.10
C ARG A 117 -0.13 -4.57 1.32
N ALA A 118 -1.35 -4.96 1.68
CA ALA A 118 -1.61 -5.74 2.88
C ALA A 118 -1.44 -7.23 2.56
N VAL A 119 -0.71 -7.96 3.42
CA VAL A 119 -0.41 -9.38 3.23
C VAL A 119 -0.83 -10.15 4.46
N ASP A 120 -1.94 -10.90 4.34
CA ASP A 120 -2.46 -11.86 5.31
C ASP A 120 -2.51 -11.36 6.76
N SER A 121 -2.84 -10.09 6.99
CA SER A 121 -2.76 -9.44 8.32
C SER A 121 -1.39 -9.59 9.03
N SER A 122 -0.34 -9.93 8.30
CA SER A 122 1.00 -10.16 8.84
C SER A 122 1.87 -8.92 8.75
N PHE A 123 1.84 -8.26 7.59
CA PHE A 123 2.57 -7.01 7.35
C PHE A 123 1.93 -6.24 6.20
N TYR A 124 2.31 -4.97 6.12
CA TYR A 124 2.16 -4.20 4.90
C TYR A 124 3.49 -4.15 4.16
N GLU A 125 3.45 -4.27 2.85
CA GLU A 125 4.59 -4.07 1.96
C GLU A 125 4.44 -2.76 1.21
N VAL A 126 5.53 -2.02 1.09
CA VAL A 126 5.59 -0.79 0.30
C VAL A 126 6.72 -0.90 -0.72
N THR A 127 6.38 -0.70 -1.98
CA THR A 127 7.34 -0.62 -3.08
C THR A 127 7.32 0.78 -3.69
N THR A 128 8.47 1.46 -3.72
CA THR A 128 8.56 2.83 -4.26
C THR A 128 9.99 3.20 -4.67
N LEU A 129 10.10 4.25 -5.50
CA LEU A 129 11.36 4.93 -5.85
C LEU A 129 11.50 6.29 -5.13
N ASP A 130 10.52 6.68 -4.31
CA ASP A 130 10.52 7.96 -3.62
C ASP A 130 11.27 7.87 -2.30
N ASP A 131 12.53 8.31 -2.28
CA ASP A 131 13.38 8.34 -1.08
C ASP A 131 12.76 9.14 0.07
N THR A 132 11.95 10.16 -0.24
CA THR A 132 11.23 10.92 0.79
C THR A 132 10.14 10.06 1.43
N ALA A 133 9.41 9.26 0.64
CA ALA A 133 8.43 8.31 1.15
C ALA A 133 9.10 7.24 2.03
N ILE A 134 10.24 6.69 1.57
CA ILE A 134 11.05 5.71 2.31
C ILE A 134 11.47 6.29 3.67
N GLY A 135 12.03 7.50 3.68
CA GLY A 135 12.46 8.18 4.91
C GLY A 135 11.32 8.40 5.90
N LYS A 136 10.15 8.85 5.41
CA LYS A 136 8.95 9.04 6.24
C LYS A 136 8.44 7.73 6.85
N ILE A 137 8.37 6.65 6.07
CA ILE A 137 7.93 5.33 6.54
C ILE A 137 8.87 4.81 7.63
N ARG A 138 10.18 4.88 7.41
CA ARG A 138 11.19 4.44 8.40
C ARG A 138 11.16 5.26 9.69
N ALA A 139 10.82 6.55 9.60
CA ALA A 139 10.71 7.42 10.77
C ALA A 139 9.40 7.19 11.56
N ALA A 140 8.31 6.84 10.87
CA ALA A 140 6.98 6.73 11.48
C ALA A 140 6.68 5.35 12.07
N PHE A 141 7.18 4.28 11.46
CA PHE A 141 6.87 2.92 11.88
C PHE A 141 8.04 2.27 12.61
N LYS A 142 7.73 1.44 13.60
CA LYS A 142 8.73 0.86 14.51
C LYS A 142 9.53 -0.29 13.89
N ASP A 143 8.86 -1.19 13.19
CA ASP A 143 9.49 -2.38 12.59
C ASP A 143 9.37 -2.31 11.07
N VAL A 144 10.38 -1.72 10.44
CA VAL A 144 10.49 -1.56 8.98
C VAL A 144 11.72 -2.29 8.49
N ARG A 145 11.52 -3.32 7.68
CA ARG A 145 12.60 -4.17 7.14
C ARG A 145 12.68 -4.00 5.64
N SER A 146 13.88 -4.00 5.08
CA SER A 146 14.04 -4.07 3.62
C SER A 146 13.78 -5.50 3.15
N ALA A 147 13.22 -5.64 1.95
CA ALA A 147 13.12 -6.91 1.24
C ALA A 147 13.73 -6.77 -0.15
N ASP A 148 14.34 -7.84 -0.65
CA ASP A 148 14.99 -7.85 -1.95
C ASP A 148 13.95 -7.91 -3.10
N GLU A 149 12.83 -8.60 -2.86
CA GLU A 149 11.76 -8.77 -3.84
C GLU A 149 10.37 -8.49 -3.24
N PRO A 150 9.42 -7.96 -4.03
CA PRO A 150 8.02 -7.84 -3.62
C PRO A 150 7.38 -9.20 -3.34
N PHE A 151 6.36 -9.22 -2.48
CA PHE A 151 5.52 -10.38 -2.24
C PHE A 151 4.79 -10.82 -3.53
N ALA A 152 4.73 -12.13 -3.76
CA ALA A 152 4.09 -12.81 -4.89
C ALA A 152 3.45 -14.12 -4.43
#